data_AF-A0A667X8S6-F1
#
_entry.id   AF-A0A667X8S6-F1
#
_cell.length_a   1.000
_cell.length_b   1.000
_cell.length_c   1.000
_cell.angle_alpha   90.00
_cell.angle_beta   90.00
_cell.angle_gamma   90.00
#
_symmetry.space_group_name_H-M   'P 1'
#
loop_
_entity.id
_entity.type
_entity.pdbx_description
1 polymer ?
#
loop_
_entity_poly.entity_id
_entity_poly.type
_entity_poly.pdbx_seq_one_letter_code
_entity_poly.pdbx_strand_id
1 'polypeptide(L)'
;MRILRGKVVDELSVKLKVPPSRIMLLRKEMELPTHLTANELGLSIADIIDCVVMAADDKQEAEEDSSSVITVRLQGKEKGSAQEYTLDRVRTSTTAALRLSQCKVQFHFDGSKITHSQTPSQLDMEDGDVIEVWT
;
A
#
# COMPACT_ATOMS: atom_id res chain seq x y z
N MET A 1 -11.29 -6.31 -31.77
CA MET A 1 -11.89 -6.41 -30.42
C MET A 1 -11.00 -7.29 -29.56
N ARG A 2 -10.23 -6.73 -28.62
CA ARG A 2 -9.30 -7.46 -27.73
C ARG A 2 -9.69 -7.20 -26.27
N ILE A 3 -10.70 -7.88 -25.72
CA ILE A 3 -11.19 -7.50 -24.37
C ILE A 3 -11.83 -8.64 -23.55
N LEU A 4 -11.35 -9.89 -23.64
CA LEU A 4 -11.91 -10.94 -22.78
C LEU A 4 -11.34 -10.90 -21.37
N ARG A 5 -10.00 -10.87 -21.23
CA ARG A 5 -9.42 -10.81 -19.89
C ARG A 5 -9.76 -9.50 -19.16
N GLY A 6 -9.67 -8.34 -19.84
CA GLY A 6 -9.95 -7.05 -19.20
C GLY A 6 -11.36 -6.95 -18.59
N LYS A 7 -12.41 -7.32 -19.35
CA LYS A 7 -13.79 -7.24 -18.85
C LYS A 7 -14.12 -8.29 -17.80
N VAL A 8 -13.65 -9.52 -18.00
CA VAL A 8 -13.91 -10.62 -17.05
C VAL A 8 -13.20 -10.36 -15.73
N VAL A 9 -11.97 -9.87 -15.77
CA VAL A 9 -11.20 -9.54 -14.57
C VAL A 9 -11.80 -8.34 -13.83
N ASP A 10 -12.34 -7.35 -14.54
CA ASP A 10 -13.02 -6.20 -13.92
C ASP A 10 -14.31 -6.63 -13.19
N GLU A 11 -15.14 -7.45 -13.84
CA GLU A 11 -16.37 -7.98 -13.23
C GLU A 11 -16.07 -8.92 -12.05
N LEU A 12 -15.04 -9.77 -12.17
CA LEU A 12 -14.55 -10.60 -11.08
C LEU A 12 -13.96 -9.75 -9.95
N SER A 13 -13.29 -8.64 -10.27
CA SER A 13 -12.74 -7.72 -9.26
C SER A 13 -13.84 -7.13 -8.40
N VAL A 14 -14.95 -6.69 -9.02
CA VAL A 14 -16.12 -6.18 -8.28
C VAL A 14 -16.77 -7.28 -7.44
N LYS A 15 -16.93 -8.48 -8.01
CA LYS A 15 -17.63 -9.58 -7.35
C LYS A 15 -16.83 -10.21 -6.20
N LEU A 16 -15.51 -10.29 -6.35
CA LEU A 16 -14.59 -10.88 -5.38
C LEU A 16 -13.95 -9.82 -4.45
N LYS A 17 -14.20 -8.52 -4.69
CA LYS A 17 -13.57 -7.39 -3.98
C LYS A 17 -12.04 -7.44 -3.97
N VAL A 18 -11.43 -8.02 -4.99
CA VAL A 18 -9.97 -8.08 -5.12
C VAL A 18 -9.52 -7.29 -6.35
N PRO A 19 -8.39 -6.59 -6.31
CA PRO A 19 -7.93 -5.80 -7.45
C PRO A 19 -7.62 -6.69 -8.66
N PRO A 20 -7.82 -6.18 -9.89
CA PRO A 20 -7.67 -6.93 -11.13
C PRO A 20 -6.25 -7.48 -11.36
N SER A 21 -5.26 -6.85 -10.73
CA SER A 21 -3.86 -7.31 -10.71
C SER A 21 -3.65 -8.62 -9.94
N ARG A 22 -4.57 -9.00 -9.04
CA ARG A 22 -4.50 -10.23 -8.24
C ARG A 22 -5.29 -11.40 -8.82
N ILE A 23 -6.03 -11.16 -9.89
CA ILE A 23 -6.89 -12.18 -10.51
C ILE A 23 -6.12 -12.82 -11.67
N MET A 24 -5.86 -14.12 -11.53
CA MET A 24 -5.28 -14.96 -12.57
C MET A 24 -6.34 -15.90 -13.11
N LEU A 25 -6.44 -15.99 -14.44
CA LEU A 25 -7.36 -16.90 -15.11
C LEU A 25 -6.55 -18.03 -15.75
N LEU A 26 -6.90 -19.27 -15.42
CA LEU A 26 -6.26 -20.48 -15.92
C LEU A 26 -7.28 -21.34 -16.64
N ARG A 27 -6.82 -22.06 -17.66
CA ARG A 27 -7.59 -23.12 -18.32
C ARG A 27 -6.74 -24.38 -18.31
N LYS A 28 -7.23 -25.46 -17.70
CA LYS A 28 -6.49 -26.73 -17.57
C LYS A 28 -5.07 -26.49 -17.04
N GLU A 29 -4.96 -25.69 -15.97
CA GLU A 29 -3.69 -25.35 -15.32
C GLU A 29 -2.74 -24.47 -16.15
N MET A 30 -3.16 -23.96 -17.31
CA MET A 30 -2.37 -23.02 -18.13
C MET A 30 -2.91 -21.60 -18.01
N GLU A 31 -2.02 -20.64 -17.75
CA GLU A 31 -2.35 -19.22 -17.68
C GLU A 31 -2.88 -18.68 -19.02
N LEU A 32 -3.98 -17.93 -18.97
CA LEU A 32 -4.59 -17.36 -20.15
C LEU A 32 -3.93 -16.01 -20.56
N PRO A 33 -3.40 -15.91 -21.78
CA PRO A 33 -2.88 -14.66 -22.33
C PRO A 33 -3.94 -13.56 -22.39
N THR A 34 -3.58 -12.34 -21.94
CA THR A 34 -4.42 -11.13 -22.00
C THR A 34 -4.74 -10.65 -23.42
N HIS A 35 -3.92 -11.05 -24.39
CA HIS A 35 -3.96 -10.54 -25.76
C HIS A 35 -4.81 -11.37 -26.72
N LEU A 36 -5.18 -12.60 -26.31
CA LEU A 36 -5.91 -13.54 -27.16
C LEU A 36 -7.41 -13.49 -26.89
N THR A 37 -8.19 -13.67 -27.94
CA THR A 37 -9.65 -13.78 -27.86
C THR A 37 -10.08 -15.21 -27.51
N ALA A 38 -11.33 -15.39 -27.09
CA ALA A 38 -11.88 -16.70 -26.70
C ALA A 38 -11.82 -17.68 -27.85
N ASN A 39 -12.03 -17.18 -29.08
CA ASN A 39 -11.93 -17.98 -30.28
C ASN A 39 -10.48 -18.41 -30.57
N GLU A 40 -9.49 -17.51 -30.39
CA GLU A 40 -8.06 -17.84 -30.54
C GLU A 40 -7.55 -18.76 -29.43
N LEU A 41 -8.14 -18.65 -28.23
CA LEU A 41 -7.91 -19.57 -27.13
C LEU A 41 -8.66 -20.89 -27.32
N GLY A 42 -9.52 -21.02 -28.33
CA GLY A 42 -10.38 -22.20 -28.53
C GLY A 42 -11.27 -22.48 -27.32
N LEU A 43 -11.74 -21.44 -26.64
CA LEU A 43 -12.66 -21.51 -25.51
C LEU A 43 -14.10 -21.66 -26.05
N SER A 44 -14.71 -22.77 -25.67
CA SER A 44 -16.13 -23.04 -25.89
C SER A 44 -16.95 -22.68 -24.65
N ILE A 45 -18.27 -22.64 -24.79
CA ILE A 45 -19.21 -22.37 -23.68
C ILE A 45 -19.13 -23.47 -22.58
N ALA A 46 -18.62 -24.65 -22.94
CA ALA A 46 -18.43 -25.78 -22.02
C ALA A 46 -17.06 -25.76 -21.31
N ASP A 47 -16.15 -24.88 -21.71
CA ASP A 47 -14.85 -24.76 -21.06
C ASP A 47 -14.97 -24.02 -19.72
N ILE A 48 -14.45 -24.63 -18.67
CA ILE A 48 -14.35 -24.04 -17.34
C ILE A 48 -13.00 -23.33 -17.23
N ILE A 49 -13.03 -22.12 -16.71
CA ILE A 49 -11.84 -21.30 -16.44
C ILE A 49 -11.69 -21.22 -14.93
N ASP A 50 -10.53 -21.64 -14.43
CA ASP A 50 -10.17 -21.52 -13.04
C ASP A 50 -9.73 -20.08 -12.77
N CYS A 51 -10.40 -19.44 -11.80
CA CYS A 51 -10.00 -18.15 -11.29
C CYS A 51 -9.16 -18.38 -10.03
N VAL A 52 -7.87 -18.09 -10.13
CA VAL A 52 -6.97 -18.10 -8.98
C VAL A 52 -6.76 -16.66 -8.55
N VAL A 53 -7.23 -16.35 -7.35
CA VAL A 53 -6.86 -15.13 -6.67
C VAL A 53 -5.49 -15.38 -6.07
N MET A 54 -4.48 -14.74 -6.62
CA MET A 54 -3.15 -14.75 -6.02
C MET A 54 -3.26 -14.04 -4.69
N ALA A 55 -3.11 -14.81 -3.61
CA ALA A 55 -2.82 -14.27 -2.30
C ALA A 55 -1.45 -13.60 -2.38
N ALA A 56 -1.42 -12.35 -2.81
CA ALA A 56 -0.42 -11.46 -2.29
C ALA A 56 -0.67 -11.43 -0.79
N ASP A 57 0.33 -11.86 -0.02
CA ASP A 57 0.55 -11.40 1.34
C ASP A 57 -0.01 -9.98 1.47
N ASP A 58 -0.89 -9.78 2.44
CA ASP A 58 -1.81 -8.66 2.57
C ASP A 58 -1.11 -7.29 2.47
N LYS A 59 -0.84 -6.84 1.24
CA LYS A 59 -0.23 -5.53 0.95
C LYS A 59 -1.00 -4.83 -0.14
N GLN A 60 -2.30 -4.77 0.05
CA GLN A 60 -3.10 -3.66 -0.44
C GLN A 60 -4.25 -3.45 0.53
N GLU A 61 -3.87 -3.12 1.77
CA GLU A 61 -4.65 -2.31 2.70
C GLU A 61 -4.99 -0.98 1.98
N ALA A 62 -6.09 -1.00 1.25
CA ALA A 62 -7.05 0.11 1.22
C ALA A 62 -8.25 -0.23 2.12
N GLU A 63 -7.98 -1.04 3.14
CA GLU A 63 -8.78 -1.25 4.33
C GLU A 63 -7.77 -1.16 5.47
N GLU A 64 -8.05 -0.29 6.42
CA GLU A 64 -7.31 -0.09 7.65
C GLU A 64 -7.08 -1.42 8.35
N ASP A 65 -5.85 -1.93 8.30
CA ASP A 65 -5.30 -2.54 9.50
C ASP A 65 -5.19 -1.38 10.50
N SER A 66 -6.22 -1.23 11.32
CA SER A 66 -6.35 -0.20 12.36
C SER A 66 -5.27 -0.31 13.46
N SER A 67 -4.17 -1.04 13.21
CA SER A 67 -3.01 -1.18 14.10
C SER A 67 -1.69 -0.65 13.52
N SER A 68 -1.59 -0.40 12.21
CA SER A 68 -0.30 -0.05 11.56
C SER A 68 -0.10 1.45 11.29
N VAL A 69 -1.10 2.25 11.62
CA VAL A 69 -1.05 3.71 11.49
C VAL A 69 -0.88 4.30 12.89
N ILE A 70 0.14 5.13 13.06
CA ILE A 70 0.39 5.83 14.33
C ILE A 70 0.22 7.33 14.13
N THR A 71 -0.32 8.01 15.14
CA THR A 71 -0.41 9.47 15.18
C THR A 71 0.77 9.98 15.98
N VAL A 72 1.61 10.82 15.38
CA VAL A 72 2.72 11.47 16.08
C VAL A 72 2.52 12.97 16.12
N ARG A 73 3.03 13.60 17.18
CA ARG A 73 2.94 15.03 17.42
C ARG A 73 4.28 15.67 17.09
N LEU A 74 4.32 16.45 16.02
CA LEU A 74 5.51 17.20 15.65
C LEU A 74 5.56 18.49 16.48
N GLN A 75 6.53 18.59 17.38
CA GLN A 75 6.75 19.76 18.22
C GLN A 75 7.91 20.59 17.71
N GLY A 76 7.59 21.78 17.20
CA GLY A 76 8.59 22.78 16.85
C GLY A 76 9.21 23.44 18.09
N LYS A 77 10.37 24.07 17.90
CA LYS A 77 11.03 24.92 18.92
C LYS A 77 10.19 26.13 19.34
N GLU A 78 9.21 26.53 18.53
CA GLU A 78 8.29 27.64 18.82
C GLU A 78 7.17 27.18 19.76
N LYS A 79 6.99 27.89 20.89
CA LYS A 79 5.96 27.60 21.90
C LYS A 79 4.56 27.72 21.29
N GLY A 80 3.99 26.58 20.88
CA GLY A 80 2.61 26.48 20.38
C GLY A 80 2.46 25.79 19.03
N SER A 81 3.55 25.50 18.31
CA SER A 81 3.48 24.76 17.04
C SER A 81 3.66 23.25 17.30
N ALA A 82 2.59 22.62 17.79
CA ALA A 82 2.47 21.17 17.83
C ALA A 82 1.48 20.76 16.73
N GLN A 83 1.94 20.01 15.74
CA GLN A 83 1.09 19.56 14.65
C GLN A 83 1.08 18.03 14.58
N GLU A 84 -0.12 17.47 14.55
CA GLU A 84 -0.31 16.02 14.55
C GLU A 84 -0.25 15.49 13.12
N TYR A 85 0.49 14.40 12.95
CA TYR A 85 0.67 13.74 11.66
C TYR A 85 0.42 12.25 11.82
N THR A 86 -0.36 11.74 10.89
CA THR A 86 -0.66 10.33 10.78
C THR A 86 0.42 9.68 9.91
N LEU A 87 1.22 8.79 10.50
CA LEU A 87 2.32 8.10 9.84
C LEU A 87 1.99 6.62 9.67
N ASP A 88 2.45 6.07 8.55
CA ASP A 88 2.49 4.62 8.36
C ASP A 88 3.75 4.06 9.03
N ARG A 89 3.57 3.09 9.94
CA ARG A 89 4.65 2.58 10.80
C ARG A 89 5.75 1.88 10.00
N VAL A 90 5.47 1.30 8.83
CA VAL A 90 6.38 0.35 8.14
C VAL A 90 6.72 0.79 6.71
N ARG A 91 5.82 1.48 6.02
CA ARG A 91 5.85 1.74 4.59
C ARG A 91 6.39 3.12 4.26
N THR A 92 6.23 4.10 5.14
CA THR A 92 6.65 5.48 4.86
C THR A 92 7.75 5.90 5.83
N SER A 93 8.82 6.50 5.31
CA SER A 93 9.82 7.11 6.18
C SER A 93 9.22 8.32 6.88
N THR A 94 9.60 8.51 8.15
CA THR A 94 9.02 9.55 9.02
C THR A 94 9.14 10.92 8.35
N THR A 95 10.29 11.23 7.72
CA THR A 95 10.51 12.52 7.04
C THR A 95 9.71 12.71 5.75
N ALA A 96 9.46 11.62 5.00
CA ALA A 96 8.68 11.67 3.77
C ALA A 96 7.20 11.86 4.07
N ALA A 97 6.69 11.16 5.09
CA ALA A 97 5.30 11.29 5.55
C ALA A 97 5.00 12.71 6.06
N LEU A 98 5.94 13.33 6.76
CA LEU A 98 5.83 14.72 7.19
C LEU A 98 5.96 15.72 6.01
N ARG A 99 6.32 15.27 4.80
CA ARG A 99 6.70 16.10 3.64
C ARG A 99 7.85 17.08 3.92
N LEU A 100 8.69 16.74 4.90
CA LEU A 100 9.80 17.59 5.37
C LEU A 100 11.15 17.17 4.79
N SER A 101 11.15 16.23 3.84
CA SER A 101 12.34 15.81 3.08
C SER A 101 13.04 16.96 2.32
N GLN A 102 12.38 18.12 2.19
CA GLN A 102 12.92 19.33 1.57
C GLN A 102 13.30 20.43 2.58
N CYS A 103 13.06 20.23 3.87
CA CYS A 103 13.30 21.24 4.91
C CYS A 103 14.68 21.02 5.56
N LYS A 104 15.47 22.09 5.74
CA LYS A 104 16.75 22.10 6.47
C LYS A 104 16.56 22.04 7.99
N VAL A 105 15.76 21.10 8.49
CA VAL A 105 15.52 20.92 9.93
C VAL A 105 15.90 19.51 10.34
N GLN A 106 16.37 19.35 11.57
CA GLN A 106 16.71 18.05 12.15
C GLN A 106 15.59 17.58 13.07
N PHE A 107 15.14 16.35 12.84
CA PHE A 107 14.14 15.73 13.71
C PHE A 107 14.86 14.88 14.74
N HIS A 108 14.42 15.00 15.99
CA HIS A 108 14.87 14.15 17.07
C HIS A 108 13.66 13.43 17.67
N PHE A 109 13.85 12.16 17.99
CA PHE A 109 12.89 11.32 18.68
C PHE A 109 13.64 10.62 19.81
N ASP A 110 13.13 10.74 21.03
CA ASP A 110 13.76 10.22 22.26
C ASP A 110 15.26 10.57 22.39
N GLY A 111 15.61 11.82 22.06
CA GLY A 111 17.00 12.31 22.05
C GLY A 111 17.88 11.78 20.90
N SER A 112 17.36 10.91 20.04
CA SER A 112 18.05 10.37 18.87
C SER A 112 17.65 11.09 17.60
N LYS A 113 18.62 11.39 16.73
CA LYS A 113 18.35 12.06 15.44
C LYS A 113 17.70 11.09 14.46
N ILE A 114 16.56 11.48 13.90
CA ILE A 114 15.89 10.77 12.82
C ILE A 114 16.60 11.07 11.49
N THR A 115 16.90 10.01 10.75
CA THR A 115 17.41 10.08 9.38
C THR A 115 16.29 9.94 8.35
N HIS A 116 16.53 10.45 7.14
CA HIS A 116 15.52 10.57 6.08
C HIS A 116 14.92 9.22 5.61
N SER A 117 15.64 8.12 5.83
CA SER A 117 15.24 6.76 5.45
C SER A 117 14.63 5.95 6.60
N GLN A 118 14.58 6.48 7.83
CA GLN A 118 14.05 5.74 8.97
C GLN A 118 12.52 5.74 8.97
N THR A 119 11.94 4.58 9.27
CA THR A 119 10.50 4.40 9.50
C THR A 119 10.16 4.51 10.99
N PRO A 120 8.90 4.80 11.33
CA PRO A 120 8.48 4.84 12.73
C PRO A 120 8.73 3.53 13.48
N SER A 121 8.57 2.36 12.84
CA SER A 121 8.91 1.06 13.44
C SER A 121 10.38 0.94 13.81
N GLN A 122 11.28 1.51 13.01
CA GLN A 122 12.73 1.46 13.29
C GLN A 122 13.15 2.39 14.41
N LEU A 123 12.33 3.41 14.68
CA LEU A 123 12.50 4.35 15.77
C LEU A 123 11.74 3.91 17.03
N ASP A 124 11.05 2.76 16.97
CA ASP A 124 10.16 2.27 18.04
C ASP A 124 9.06 3.27 18.41
N MET A 125 8.56 4.03 17.41
CA MET A 125 7.49 5.00 17.61
C MET A 125 6.13 4.32 17.75
N GLU A 126 5.35 4.81 18.70
CA GLU A 126 3.98 4.43 19.03
C GLU A 126 2.98 5.57 18.78
N ASP A 127 1.68 5.28 18.90
CA ASP A 127 0.64 6.29 18.79
C ASP A 127 0.71 7.27 19.98
N GLY A 128 0.70 8.57 19.68
CA GLY A 128 0.82 9.65 20.65
C GLY A 128 2.25 10.19 20.85
N ASP A 129 3.24 9.61 20.17
CA ASP A 129 4.64 9.99 20.33
C ASP A 129 4.95 11.40 19.83
N VAL A 130 6.00 12.00 20.41
CA VAL A 130 6.40 13.39 20.10
C VAL A 130 7.71 13.42 19.34
N ILE A 131 7.72 14.11 18.20
CA ILE A 131 8.92 14.36 17.40
C ILE A 131 9.35 15.81 17.59
N GLU A 132 10.58 16.02 18.04
CA GLU A 132 11.14 17.36 18.22
C GLU A 132 11.78 17.86 16.92
N VAL A 133 11.43 19.09 16.52
CA VAL A 133 12.04 19.75 15.35
C VAL A 133 13.08 20.77 15.79
N TRP A 134 14.31 20.53 15.37
CA TRP A 134 15.47 21.36 15.63
C TRP A 134 15.86 22.10 14.34
N THR A 135 16.04 23.42 14.44
CA THR A 135 16.53 24.28 13.35
C THR A 135 18.01 24.56 13.50
#